data_AF-A0A1Q3BU47-F1
#
_entry.id   AF-A0A1Q3BU47-F1
#
_cell.length_a   1.000
_cell.length_b   1.000
_cell.length_c   1.000
_cell.angle_alpha   90.00
_cell.angle_beta   90.00
_cell.angle_gamma   90.00
#
_symmetry.space_group_name_H-M   'P 1'
#
loop_
_entity.id
_entity.type
_entity.pdbx_description
1 polymer ?
#
loop_
_entity_poly.entity_id
_entity_poly.type
_entity_poly.pdbx_seq_one_letter_code
_entity_poly.pdbx_strand_id
1 'polypeptide(L)'
;FEEENKKLKIEINALKKSLSTFSNSSTKLDNLLGLQMCVFDKAGLGYEQMKNVKHFNNFFVKKVEPQFCCNFCGRLGHVSTSCFYRKNIGKTRKIWVPKGTLVTNLQGPKFKWVPKA
;
A
#
# COMPACT_ATOMS: atom_id res chain seq x y z
N PHE A 1 27.99 -5.68 -57.55
CA PHE A 1 28.78 -4.91 -56.57
C PHE A 1 28.18 -3.54 -56.25
N GLU A 2 27.93 -2.66 -57.22
CA GLU A 2 27.51 -1.28 -56.92
C GLU A 2 26.07 -1.17 -56.38
N GLU A 3 25.17 -2.00 -56.89
CA GLU A 3 23.75 -2.05 -56.49
C GLU A 3 23.56 -2.72 -55.11
N GLU A 4 24.31 -3.78 -54.87
CA GLU A 4 24.38 -4.46 -53.56
C GLU A 4 24.94 -3.53 -52.47
N ASN A 5 25.97 -2.73 -52.78
CA ASN A 5 26.50 -1.72 -51.88
C ASN A 5 25.47 -0.62 -51.54
N LYS A 6 24.62 -0.24 -52.49
CA LYS A 6 23.52 0.72 -52.23
C LYS A 6 22.50 0.11 -51.27
N LYS A 7 22.11 -1.14 -51.49
CA LYS A 7 21.18 -1.87 -50.60
C LYS A 7 21.73 -2.01 -49.18
N LEU A 8 22.99 -2.42 -49.04
CA LEU A 8 23.66 -2.57 -47.74
C LEU A 8 23.73 -1.24 -46.98
N LYS A 9 23.99 -0.11 -47.66
CA LYS A 9 23.98 1.22 -47.02
C LYS A 9 22.61 1.58 -46.46
N ILE A 10 21.52 1.21 -47.14
CA ILE A 10 20.15 1.46 -46.67
C ILE A 10 19.86 0.63 -45.41
N GLU A 11 20.22 -0.67 -45.43
CA GLU A 11 20.05 -1.56 -44.28
C GLU A 11 20.85 -1.09 -43.06
N ILE A 12 22.11 -0.68 -43.25
CA ILE A 12 22.96 -0.12 -42.17
C ILE A 12 22.31 1.11 -41.56
N ASN A 13 21.78 2.03 -42.37
CA ASN A 13 21.10 3.22 -41.86
C ASN A 13 19.83 2.88 -41.08
N ALA A 14 19.03 1.92 -41.56
CA ALA A 14 17.84 1.44 -40.86
C ALA A 14 18.19 0.79 -39.51
N LEU A 15 19.20 -0.09 -39.50
CA LEU A 15 19.69 -0.75 -38.29
C LEU A 15 20.24 0.26 -37.28
N LYS A 16 21.03 1.23 -37.73
CA LYS A 16 21.59 2.27 -36.87
C LYS A 16 20.49 3.11 -36.21
N LYS A 17 19.40 3.42 -36.93
CA LYS A 17 18.24 4.12 -36.38
C LYS A 17 17.48 3.28 -35.35
N SER A 18 17.34 1.99 -35.60
CA SER A 18 16.73 1.06 -34.65
C SER A 18 17.56 0.97 -33.36
N LEU A 19 18.88 0.80 -33.49
CA LEU A 19 19.80 0.70 -32.36
C LEU A 19 19.87 1.99 -31.55
N SER A 20 19.84 3.16 -32.18
CA SER A 20 19.82 4.43 -31.44
C SER A 20 18.53 4.59 -30.64
N THR A 21 17.39 4.20 -31.21
CA THR A 21 16.09 4.22 -30.52
C THR A 21 16.07 3.23 -29.34
N PHE A 22 16.56 2.01 -29.56
CA PHE A 22 16.69 0.98 -28.53
C PHE A 22 17.59 1.46 -27.37
N SER A 23 18.78 1.99 -27.68
CA SER A 23 19.71 2.52 -26.67
C SER A 23 19.08 3.65 -25.84
N ASN A 24 18.36 4.57 -26.49
CA ASN A 24 17.63 5.63 -25.81
C ASN A 24 16.50 5.10 -24.91
N SER A 25 15.85 4.00 -25.29
CA SER A 25 14.85 3.36 -24.44
C SER A 25 15.47 2.61 -23.26
N SER A 26 16.62 1.96 -23.47
CA SER A 26 17.37 1.24 -22.42
C SER A 26 17.80 2.19 -21.31
N THR A 27 18.41 3.32 -21.66
CA THR A 27 18.85 4.31 -20.66
C THR A 27 17.70 4.89 -19.85
N LYS A 28 16.51 5.07 -20.45
CA LYS A 28 15.30 5.47 -19.73
C LYS A 28 14.82 4.39 -18.76
N LEU A 29 14.88 3.13 -19.17
CA LEU A 29 14.54 1.99 -18.31
C LEU A 29 15.51 1.88 -17.14
N ASP A 30 16.81 2.00 -17.39
CA ASP A 30 17.84 1.94 -16.34
C ASP A 30 17.67 3.05 -15.31
N ASN A 31 17.36 4.28 -15.75
CA ASN A 31 17.05 5.38 -14.84
C ASN A 31 15.80 5.12 -14.00
N LEU A 32 14.75 4.54 -14.59
CA LEU A 32 13.52 4.18 -13.86
C LEU A 32 13.80 3.11 -12.80
N LEU A 33 14.52 2.05 -13.17
CA LEU A 33 14.85 0.95 -12.27
C LEU A 33 15.84 1.38 -11.18
N GLY A 34 16.80 2.25 -11.50
CA GLY A 34 17.75 2.81 -10.55
C GLY A 34 17.09 3.64 -9.44
N LEU A 35 16.04 4.41 -9.77
CA LEU A 35 15.21 5.12 -8.77
C LEU A 35 14.38 4.16 -7.90
N GLN A 36 14.11 2.96 -8.41
CA GLN A 36 13.19 2.01 -7.80
C GLN A 36 13.87 0.97 -6.92
N MET A 37 15.16 0.69 -7.12
CA MET A 37 16.01 -0.16 -6.26
C MET A 37 16.32 0.52 -4.91
N CYS A 38 15.30 1.03 -4.22
CA CYS A 38 15.43 1.52 -2.86
C CYS A 38 15.68 0.32 -1.93
N VAL A 39 16.96 -0.02 -1.72
CA VAL A 39 17.47 -1.18 -0.95
C VAL A 39 17.02 -1.20 0.52
N PHE A 40 16.37 -0.12 0.97
CA PHE A 40 16.02 0.12 2.37
C PHE A 40 14.66 -0.48 2.78
N ASP A 41 13.73 -0.69 1.85
CA ASP A 41 12.43 -1.28 2.17
C ASP A 41 12.49 -2.82 2.14
N LYS A 42 13.15 -3.39 3.17
CA LYS A 42 13.24 -4.85 3.38
C LYS A 42 12.07 -5.41 4.20
N ALA A 43 11.02 -4.62 4.40
CA ALA A 43 9.88 -5.01 5.26
C ALA A 43 9.17 -6.27 4.75
N GLY A 44 9.16 -6.49 3.44
CA GLY A 44 8.62 -7.71 2.82
C GLY A 44 9.42 -8.98 3.12
N LEU A 45 10.64 -8.85 3.65
CA LEU A 45 11.53 -9.97 4.03
C LEU A 45 11.60 -10.16 5.56
N GLY A 46 10.75 -9.49 6.33
CA GLY A 46 10.69 -9.62 7.79
C GLY A 46 11.62 -8.70 8.57
N TYR A 47 12.30 -7.76 7.92
CA TYR A 47 13.08 -6.71 8.60
C TYR A 47 12.19 -5.55 9.05
N GLU A 48 12.58 -4.85 10.12
CA GLU A 48 11.88 -3.63 10.55
C GLU A 48 12.01 -2.50 9.51
N GLN A 49 10.91 -1.78 9.27
CA GLN A 49 10.89 -0.63 8.37
C GLN A 49 11.78 0.50 8.90
N MET A 50 12.68 0.99 8.06
CA MET A 50 13.56 2.10 8.40
C MET A 50 12.79 3.43 8.38
N LYS A 51 12.42 3.96 9.56
CA LYS A 51 11.57 5.16 9.67
C LYS A 51 12.18 6.46 9.12
N ASN A 52 13.51 6.52 8.97
CA ASN A 52 14.24 7.75 8.66
C ASN A 52 14.65 7.89 7.19
N VAL A 53 14.26 6.93 6.33
CA VAL A 53 14.63 6.93 4.92
C VAL A 53 13.45 7.40 4.07
N LYS A 54 13.72 8.27 3.08
CA LYS A 54 12.71 8.66 2.09
C LYS A 54 12.34 7.42 1.27
N HIS A 55 11.12 6.93 1.44
CA HIS A 55 10.57 5.86 0.63
C HIS A 55 10.08 6.47 -0.67
N PHE A 56 10.67 6.06 -1.79
CA PHE A 56 10.15 6.40 -3.11
C PHE A 56 8.93 5.50 -3.40
N ASN A 57 7.90 6.06 -4.04
CA ASN A 57 6.73 5.27 -4.42
C ASN A 57 7.13 4.20 -5.45
N ASN A 58 7.04 2.94 -5.06
CA ASN A 58 7.27 1.80 -5.93
C ASN A 58 6.07 1.62 -6.88
N PHE A 59 6.25 1.76 -8.20
CA PHE A 59 5.16 1.59 -9.17
C PHE A 59 4.83 0.12 -9.45
N PHE A 60 5.79 -0.79 -9.26
CA PHE A 60 5.63 -2.22 -9.57
C PHE A 60 5.14 -3.06 -8.38
N VAL A 61 5.35 -2.58 -7.14
CA VAL A 61 4.89 -3.28 -5.93
C VAL A 61 3.63 -2.60 -5.43
N LYS A 62 2.52 -3.34 -5.38
CA LYS A 62 1.29 -2.84 -4.75
C LYS A 62 1.62 -2.51 -3.29
N LYS A 63 1.19 -1.33 -2.82
CA LYS A 63 1.33 -0.96 -1.42
C LYS A 63 0.72 -2.07 -0.55
N VAL A 64 1.49 -2.58 0.39
CA VAL A 64 0.97 -3.55 1.37
C VAL A 64 -0.02 -2.79 2.24
N GLU A 65 -1.30 -3.01 2.01
CA GLU A 65 -2.33 -2.50 2.92
C GLU A 65 -2.14 -3.16 4.29
N PRO A 66 -2.26 -2.41 5.40
CA PRO A 66 -2.05 -3.00 6.70
C PRO A 66 -3.17 -4.02 6.99
N GLN A 67 -2.81 -5.30 6.91
CA GLN A 67 -3.74 -6.43 7.12
C GLN A 67 -4.09 -6.67 8.59
N PHE A 68 -3.47 -5.95 9.52
CA PHE A 68 -3.75 -6.13 10.95
C PHE A 68 -4.99 -5.34 11.38
N CYS A 69 -5.85 -6.00 12.14
CA CYS A 69 -7.03 -5.40 12.74
C CYS A 69 -6.70 -4.83 14.12
N CYS A 70 -7.33 -3.71 14.46
CA CYS A 70 -7.25 -3.13 15.78
C CYS A 70 -8.02 -3.98 16.78
N ASN A 71 -7.36 -4.57 17.78
CA ASN A 71 -8.04 -5.37 18.82
C ASN A 71 -9.12 -4.58 19.61
N PHE A 72 -9.05 -3.25 19.64
CA PHE A 72 -10.05 -2.43 20.34
C PHE A 72 -11.34 -2.23 19.51
N CYS A 73 -11.21 -1.70 18.28
CA CYS A 73 -12.35 -1.29 17.45
C CYS A 73 -12.64 -2.23 16.27
N GLY A 74 -11.81 -3.24 16.03
CA GLY A 74 -11.97 -4.23 14.95
C GLY A 74 -11.68 -3.72 13.54
N ARG A 75 -11.29 -2.44 13.36
CA ARG A 75 -10.97 -1.86 12.05
C ARG A 75 -9.52 -2.12 11.64
N LEU A 76 -9.27 -2.25 10.34
CA LEU A 76 -7.93 -2.42 9.77
C LEU A 76 -7.11 -1.12 9.81
N GLY A 77 -5.80 -1.23 9.65
CA GLY A 77 -4.93 -0.08 9.40
C GLY A 77 -4.26 0.55 10.63
N HIS A 78 -4.58 0.12 11.86
CA HIS A 78 -4.00 0.70 13.07
C HIS A 78 -4.04 -0.25 14.27
N VAL A 79 -3.15 -0.03 15.24
CA VAL A 79 -3.03 -0.85 16.46
C VAL A 79 -3.89 -0.27 17.57
N SER A 80 -4.16 -1.07 18.61
CA SER A 80 -5.00 -0.64 19.74
C SER A 80 -4.46 0.58 20.49
N THR A 81 -3.16 0.86 20.45
CA THR A 81 -2.56 2.04 21.10
C THR A 81 -2.83 3.33 20.34
N SER A 82 -2.93 3.28 19.01
CA SER A 82 -3.24 4.42 18.14
C SER A 82 -4.73 4.54 17.79
N CYS A 83 -5.59 3.71 18.39
CA CYS A 83 -7.02 3.70 18.10
C CYS A 83 -7.74 4.96 18.58
N PHE A 84 -8.36 5.69 17.65
CA PHE A 84 -9.14 6.90 17.92
C PHE A 84 -10.25 6.65 18.97
N TYR A 85 -11.00 5.55 18.81
CA TYR A 85 -12.07 5.20 19.76
C TYR A 85 -11.54 4.96 21.16
N ARG A 86 -10.35 4.33 21.30
CA ARG A 86 -9.73 4.11 22.60
C ARG A 86 -9.24 5.41 23.23
N LYS A 87 -8.69 6.32 22.41
CA LYS A 87 -8.10 7.58 22.87
C LYS A 87 -9.15 8.62 23.25
N ASN A 88 -10.27 8.68 22.53
CA ASN A 88 -11.22 9.79 22.63
C ASN A 88 -12.63 9.40 23.15
N ILE A 89 -13.10 8.17 22.93
CA ILE A 89 -14.52 7.82 23.15
C ILE A 89 -14.75 7.09 24.49
N GLY A 90 -13.70 6.95 25.31
CA GLY A 90 -13.80 6.39 26.65
C GLY A 90 -13.96 4.87 26.66
N LYS A 91 -13.55 4.25 27.78
CA LYS A 91 -13.55 2.80 27.96
C LYS A 91 -14.99 2.28 28.08
N THR A 92 -15.65 1.96 26.98
CA THR A 92 -16.87 1.13 27.03
C THR A 92 -16.51 -0.20 27.69
N ARG A 93 -17.11 -0.51 28.84
CA ARG A 93 -16.90 -1.78 29.55
C ARG A 93 -17.34 -2.92 28.63
N LYS A 94 -16.39 -3.73 28.17
CA LYS A 94 -16.68 -4.99 27.49
C LYS A 94 -16.97 -6.03 28.57
N ILE A 95 -18.20 -6.55 28.59
CA ILE A 95 -18.59 -7.68 29.43
C ILE A 95 -18.41 -8.93 28.57
N TRP A 96 -17.84 -9.99 29.13
CA TRP A 96 -17.74 -11.27 28.44
C TRP A 96 -19.13 -11.90 28.38
N VAL A 97 -19.61 -12.22 27.17
CA VAL A 97 -20.94 -12.81 26.96
C VAL A 97 -20.82 -14.01 26.03
N PRO A 98 -21.51 -15.14 26.32
CA PRO A 98 -21.51 -16.30 25.42
C PRO A 98 -21.99 -15.97 24.00
N LYS A 99 -21.40 -16.63 23.00
CA LYS A 99 -21.79 -16.47 21.58
C LYS A 99 -23.28 -16.81 21.40
N GLY A 100 -24.02 -15.91 20.75
CA GLY A 100 -25.47 -16.03 20.54
C GLY A 100 -26.33 -15.11 21.43
N THR A 101 -25.71 -14.39 22.38
CA THR A 101 -26.45 -13.48 23.27
C THR A 101 -26.73 -12.13 22.59
N LEU A 102 -27.99 -11.86 22.25
CA LEU A 102 -28.44 -10.52 21.85
C LEU A 102 -28.68 -9.68 23.11
N VAL A 103 -27.79 -8.73 23.41
CA VAL A 103 -27.93 -7.82 24.55
C VAL A 103 -28.98 -6.75 24.19
N THR A 104 -30.26 -7.07 24.34
CA THR A 104 -31.38 -6.17 24.03
C THR A 104 -31.78 -5.28 25.21
N ASN A 105 -31.25 -5.51 26.41
CA ASN A 105 -31.71 -4.84 27.63
C ASN A 105 -30.56 -4.23 28.45
N LEU A 106 -29.86 -3.24 27.87
CA LEU A 106 -29.02 -2.36 28.68
C LEU A 106 -29.95 -1.51 29.56
N GLN A 107 -30.15 -1.90 30.83
CA GLN A 107 -30.75 -1.02 31.83
C GLN A 107 -29.79 0.14 32.12
N GLY A 108 -29.91 1.19 31.30
CA GLY A 108 -29.34 2.52 31.52
C GLY A 108 -30.46 3.54 31.79
N PRO A 109 -30.11 4.79 32.15
CA PRO A 109 -31.09 5.82 32.51
C PRO A 109 -32.12 5.96 31.39
N LYS A 110 -33.41 5.96 31.76
CA LYS A 110 -34.54 5.99 30.82
C LYS A 110 -34.48 7.26 29.93
N PHE A 111 -33.91 7.15 28.73
CA PHE A 111 -33.91 8.23 27.73
C PHE A 111 -35.19 8.28 26.88
N LYS A 112 -36.17 7.40 27.13
CA LYS A 112 -37.50 7.50 26.52
C LYS A 112 -38.51 7.93 27.57
N TRP A 113 -38.87 9.20 27.50
CA TRP A 113 -40.04 9.76 28.18
C TRP A 113 -41.29 9.08 27.60
N VAL A 114 -42.19 8.57 28.45
CA VAL A 114 -43.47 8.00 28.04
C VAL A 114 -44.57 8.82 28.72
N PRO A 115 -45.58 9.34 28.00
CA PRO A 115 -46.66 10.11 28.62
C PRO A 115 -47.50 9.21 29.53
N LYS A 116 -47.88 9.73 30.70
CA LYS A 116 -48.88 9.09 31.56
C LYS A 116 -50.28 9.47 31.05
N ALA A 117 -51.13 8.47 30.92
CA ALA A 117 -52.58 8.61 30.79
C ALA A 117 -53.20 9.10 32.10
#